data_AF-A0A3Q7XYM9-F1
#
_entry.id   AF-A0A3Q7XYM9-F1
#
_cell.length_a   1.000
_cell.length_b   1.000
_cell.length_c   1.000
_cell.angle_alpha   90.00
_cell.angle_beta   90.00
_cell.angle_gamma   90.00
#
_symmetry.space_group_name_H-M   'P 1'
#
loop_
_entity.id
_entity.type
_entity.pdbx_description
1 polymer ?
#
loop_
_entity_poly.entity_id
_entity_poly.type
_entity_poly.pdbx_seq_one_letter_code
_entity_poly.pdbx_strand_id
1 'polypeptide(L)'
;MENKNTKRDELRAVFKENQDAKFILTGHSLGGALAILFVAVLILHEEEWLLDKLEGVYTFGQPRVGDKKFGEFMVEKMKKYDVKHMRYVYSNDLVPRIPYDDKSIFFKHFSPCLYFNSLYHGQILEEEPNKNYFSLF
;
A
#
# COMPACT_ATOMS: atom_id res chain seq x y z
N MET A 1 29.41 12.64 11.48
CA MET A 1 28.12 11.91 11.43
C MET A 1 27.36 12.48 10.26
N GLU A 2 27.09 11.70 9.20
CA GLU A 2 26.26 12.16 8.09
C GLU A 2 24.84 12.41 8.60
N ASN A 3 24.34 13.64 8.45
CA ASN A 3 22.92 13.93 8.55
C ASN A 3 22.22 13.25 7.37
N LYS A 4 21.83 11.99 7.53
CA LYS A 4 20.98 11.31 6.55
C LYS A 4 19.57 11.89 6.68
N ASN A 5 19.23 12.80 5.78
CA ASN A 5 17.86 13.28 5.62
C ASN A 5 16.95 12.07 5.34
N THR A 6 15.81 12.01 6.04
CA THR A 6 14.82 10.97 5.79
C THR A 6 13.99 11.34 4.56
N LYS A 7 13.29 10.36 3.97
CA LYS A 7 12.34 10.64 2.86
C LYS A 7 11.24 11.63 3.24
N ARG A 8 10.90 11.71 4.52
CA ARG A 8 9.99 12.72 5.06
C ARG A 8 10.58 14.13 4.97
N ASP A 9 11.86 14.29 5.30
CA ASP A 9 12.53 15.59 5.25
C ASP A 9 12.66 16.08 3.81
N GLU A 10 12.96 15.17 2.88
CA GLU A 10 12.98 15.46 1.44
C GLU A 10 11.59 15.92 0.94
N LEU A 11 10.52 15.21 1.30
CA LEU A 11 9.14 15.60 0.93
C LEU A 11 8.78 16.99 1.48
N ARG A 12 9.11 17.27 2.74
CA ARG A 12 8.86 18.59 3.35
C ARG A 12 9.59 19.70 2.62
N ALA A 13 10.82 19.46 2.16
CA ALA A 13 11.58 20.45 1.39
C ALA A 13 10.89 20.76 0.05
N VAL A 14 10.45 19.74 -0.69
CA VAL A 14 9.75 19.90 -1.97
C VAL A 14 8.46 20.71 -1.81
N PHE A 15 7.67 20.46 -0.76
CA PHE A 15 6.39 21.17 -0.56
C PHE A 15 6.53 22.59 -0.01
N LYS A 16 7.71 22.99 0.49
CA LYS A 16 7.96 24.41 0.81
C LYS A 16 7.98 25.27 -0.45
N GLU A 17 8.42 24.71 -1.57
CA GLU A 17 8.50 25.41 -2.86
C GLU A 17 7.15 25.41 -3.59
N ASN A 18 6.28 24.43 -3.31
CA ASN A 18 4.94 24.35 -3.88
C ASN A 18 3.91 23.86 -2.83
N GLN A 19 3.26 24.81 -2.15
CA GLN A 19 2.32 24.52 -1.08
C GLN A 19 1.00 23.91 -1.54
N ASP A 20 0.66 23.96 -2.83
CA ASP A 20 -0.58 23.36 -3.36
C ASP A 20 -0.34 21.98 -3.97
N ALA A 21 0.92 21.59 -4.16
CA ALA A 21 1.25 20.28 -4.69
C ALA A 21 0.77 19.16 -3.77
N LYS A 22 0.34 18.07 -4.40
CA LYS A 22 0.05 16.77 -3.82
C LYS A 22 1.07 15.75 -4.28
N PHE A 23 1.12 14.61 -3.61
CA PHE A 23 1.94 13.48 -4.05
C PHE A 23 1.17 12.18 -4.02
N ILE A 24 1.66 11.23 -4.82
CA ILE A 24 1.28 9.84 -4.78
C ILE A 24 2.43 9.01 -4.23
N LEU A 25 2.10 7.95 -3.51
CA LEU A 25 3.05 6.92 -3.14
C LEU A 25 2.84 5.71 -4.03
N THR A 26 3.94 5.09 -4.46
CA THR A 26 3.86 3.90 -5.27
C THR A 26 5.03 2.97 -4.99
N GLY A 27 4.85 1.70 -5.34
CA GLY A 27 5.88 0.70 -5.24
C GLY A 27 5.45 -0.63 -5.83
N HIS A 28 6.44 -1.37 -6.31
CA HIS A 28 6.28 -2.72 -6.81
C HIS A 28 6.85 -3.74 -5.82
N SER A 29 6.21 -4.89 -5.66
CA SER A 29 6.67 -5.98 -4.78
C SER A 29 6.89 -5.47 -3.35
N LEU A 30 8.09 -5.68 -2.77
CA LEU A 30 8.48 -5.13 -1.46
C LEU A 30 8.29 -3.61 -1.38
N GLY A 31 8.52 -2.88 -2.48
CA GLY A 31 8.28 -1.43 -2.53
C GLY A 31 6.81 -1.07 -2.29
N GLY A 32 5.87 -1.92 -2.71
CA GLY A 32 4.45 -1.74 -2.41
C GLY A 32 4.16 -1.87 -0.91
N ALA A 33 4.77 -2.86 -0.24
CA ALA A 33 4.67 -2.99 1.21
C ALA A 33 5.29 -1.79 1.94
N LEU A 34 6.46 -1.32 1.49
CA LEU A 34 7.11 -0.14 2.05
C LEU A 34 6.29 1.15 1.85
N ALA A 35 5.58 1.29 0.72
CA ALA A 35 4.69 2.43 0.51
C ALA A 35 3.58 2.47 1.58
N ILE A 36 2.98 1.32 1.92
CA ILE A 36 1.96 1.22 2.97
C ILE A 36 2.54 1.48 4.35
N LEU A 37 3.71 0.89 4.66
CA LEU A 37 4.38 1.12 5.94
C LEU A 37 4.79 2.59 6.09
N PHE A 38 5.19 3.26 5.02
CA PHE A 38 5.51 4.68 5.06
C PHE A 38 4.27 5.51 5.43
N VAL A 39 3.10 5.23 4.85
CA VAL A 39 1.84 5.88 5.25
C VAL A 39 1.51 5.59 6.72
N ALA A 40 1.64 4.35 7.17
CA ALA A 40 1.43 4.00 8.58
C ALA A 40 2.35 4.80 9.52
N VAL A 41 3.62 4.97 9.15
CA VAL A 41 4.58 5.78 9.90
C VAL A 41 4.23 7.26 9.90
N LEU A 42 3.73 7.81 8.78
CA LEU A 42 3.22 9.19 8.75
C LEU A 42 2.02 9.36 9.70
N ILE A 43 1.08 8.41 9.70
CA ILE A 43 -0.08 8.41 10.61
C ILE A 43 0.36 8.33 12.07
N LEU A 44 1.24 7.39 12.41
CA LEU A 44 1.71 7.17 13.78
C LEU A 44 2.51 8.36 14.34
N HIS A 45 3.20 9.09 13.46
CA HIS A 45 3.95 10.29 13.84
C HIS A 45 3.11 11.58 13.72
N GLU A 46 1.79 11.45 13.52
CA GLU A 46 0.86 12.59 13.45
C GLU A 46 1.26 13.63 12.39
N GLU A 47 1.79 13.17 11.25
CA GLU A 47 2.22 14.02 10.13
C GLU A 47 1.02 14.50 9.30
N GLU A 48 0.02 15.11 9.94
CA GLU A 48 -1.27 15.50 9.33
C GLU A 48 -1.07 16.34 8.07
N TRP A 49 -0.15 17.30 8.09
CA TRP A 49 0.14 18.15 6.93
C TRP A 49 0.65 17.38 5.70
N LEU A 50 1.43 16.31 5.89
CA LEU A 50 1.85 15.45 4.77
C LEU A 50 0.72 14.51 4.34
N LEU A 51 -0.11 14.05 5.29
CA LEU A 51 -1.24 13.18 5.00
C LEU A 51 -2.32 13.90 4.19
N ASP A 52 -2.60 15.18 4.47
CA ASP A 52 -3.53 16.00 3.68
C ASP A 52 -3.06 16.23 2.23
N LYS A 53 -1.75 16.08 1.99
CA LYS A 53 -1.13 16.21 0.66
C LYS A 53 -1.02 14.88 -0.08
N LEU A 54 -1.25 13.76 0.59
CA LEU A 54 -1.17 12.44 0.00
C LEU A 54 -2.46 12.16 -0.78
N GLU A 55 -2.38 12.17 -2.10
CA GLU A 55 -3.54 11.93 -2.96
C GLU A 55 -3.92 10.45 -3.04
N GLY A 56 -2.92 9.57 -2.98
CA GLY A 56 -3.16 8.14 -3.03
C GLY A 56 -1.92 7.28 -2.99
N VAL A 57 -2.15 6.00 -2.75
CA VAL A 57 -1.15 4.93 -2.76
C VAL A 57 -1.52 3.92 -3.84
N TYR A 58 -0.61 3.72 -4.79
CA TYR A 58 -0.80 2.83 -5.94
C TYR A 58 0.28 1.77 -5.91
N THR A 59 -0.08 0.53 -5.61
CA THR A 59 0.92 -0.53 -5.43
C THR A 59 0.73 -1.65 -6.43
N PHE A 60 1.82 -2.32 -6.79
CA PHE A 60 1.84 -3.36 -7.82
C PHE A 60 2.48 -4.62 -7.25
N GLY A 61 1.74 -5.73 -7.22
CA GLY A 61 2.26 -6.97 -6.65
C GLY A 61 2.58 -6.86 -5.14
N GLN A 62 1.86 -5.99 -4.41
CA GLN A 62 2.11 -5.75 -2.98
C GLN A 62 1.78 -7.00 -2.15
N PRO A 63 2.71 -7.52 -1.31
CA PRO A 63 2.42 -8.59 -0.37
C PRO A 63 1.56 -8.10 0.81
N ARG A 64 0.97 -9.03 1.57
CA ARG A 64 0.21 -8.66 2.77
C ARG A 64 1.15 -8.02 3.81
N VAL A 65 0.78 -6.84 4.29
CA VAL A 65 1.67 -5.98 5.10
C VAL A 65 1.44 -6.13 6.61
N GLY A 66 0.22 -6.43 7.01
CA GLY A 66 -0.14 -6.54 8.42
C GLY A 66 -1.38 -7.40 8.63
N ASP A 67 -1.85 -7.46 9.87
CA ASP A 67 -3.02 -8.24 10.25
C ASP A 67 -4.35 -7.49 10.02
N LYS A 68 -5.46 -8.11 10.42
CA LYS A 68 -6.78 -7.50 10.32
C LYS A 68 -6.86 -6.16 11.08
N LYS A 69 -6.25 -6.06 12.27
CA LYS A 69 -6.28 -4.84 13.09
C LYS A 69 -5.49 -3.72 12.43
N PHE A 70 -4.32 -4.04 11.86
CA PHE A 70 -3.56 -3.11 11.04
C PHE A 70 -4.38 -2.64 9.83
N GLY A 71 -5.07 -3.56 9.16
CA GLY A 71 -5.97 -3.24 8.06
C GLY A 71 -7.09 -2.28 8.44
N GLU A 72 -7.82 -2.57 9.52
CA GLU A 72 -8.89 -1.72 10.06
C GLU A 72 -8.36 -0.32 10.42
N PHE A 73 -7.20 -0.25 11.08
CA PHE A 73 -6.51 1.01 11.38
C PHE A 73 -6.17 1.81 10.11
N MET A 74 -5.60 1.17 9.10
CA MET A 74 -5.22 1.84 7.85
C MET A 74 -6.45 2.35 7.09
N VAL A 75 -7.52 1.55 6.99
CA VAL A 75 -8.77 1.96 6.33
C VAL A 75 -9.39 3.18 7.01
N GLU A 76 -9.48 3.18 8.34
CA GLU A 76 -10.02 4.32 9.10
C GLU A 76 -9.21 5.60 8.82
N LYS A 77 -7.89 5.50 8.89
CA LYS A 77 -7.00 6.67 8.77
C LYS A 77 -6.88 7.16 7.34
N MET A 78 -6.79 6.28 6.35
CA MET A 78 -6.81 6.67 4.94
C MET A 78 -8.13 7.35 4.58
N LYS A 79 -9.27 6.89 5.12
CA LYS A 79 -10.56 7.54 4.95
C LYS A 79 -10.61 8.94 5.59
N LYS A 80 -10.00 9.14 6.77
CA LYS A 80 -9.91 10.46 7.44
C LYS A 80 -9.26 11.50 6.53
N TYR A 81 -8.19 11.13 5.82
CA TYR A 81 -7.40 12.03 4.97
C TYR A 81 -7.75 11.95 3.47
N ASP A 82 -8.86 11.28 3.10
CA ASP A 82 -9.29 11.07 1.72
C ASP A 82 -8.20 10.45 0.79
N VAL A 83 -7.38 9.56 1.36
CA VAL A 83 -6.30 8.89 0.65
C VAL A 83 -6.84 7.67 -0.10
N LYS A 84 -6.69 7.66 -1.43
CA LYS A 84 -7.04 6.49 -2.26
C LYS A 84 -5.99 5.39 -2.09
N HIS A 85 -6.41 4.14 -2.01
CA HIS A 85 -5.49 2.99 -2.04
C HIS A 85 -5.91 2.03 -3.15
N MET A 86 -5.07 1.87 -4.16
CA MET A 86 -5.31 1.03 -5.33
C MET A 86 -4.20 -0.01 -5.46
N ARG A 87 -4.57 -1.27 -5.25
CA ARG A 87 -3.63 -2.41 -5.26
C ARG A 87 -3.79 -3.19 -6.55
N TYR A 88 -2.78 -3.15 -7.42
CA TYR A 88 -2.76 -3.86 -8.69
C TYR A 88 -2.18 -5.27 -8.52
N VAL A 89 -2.92 -6.26 -9.00
CA VAL A 89 -2.52 -7.68 -8.98
C VAL A 89 -2.58 -8.24 -10.39
N TYR A 90 -1.50 -8.88 -10.83
CA TYR A 90 -1.42 -9.45 -12.17
C TYR A 90 -1.47 -10.98 -12.13
N SER A 91 -2.50 -11.55 -12.74
CA SER A 91 -2.63 -12.98 -13.05
C SER A 91 -2.26 -13.87 -11.84
N ASN A 92 -1.30 -14.76 -12.02
CA ASN A 92 -0.83 -15.71 -11.00
C ASN A 92 0.38 -15.19 -10.18
N ASP A 93 0.61 -13.87 -10.11
CA ASP A 93 1.69 -13.29 -9.31
C ASP A 93 1.65 -13.77 -7.85
N LEU A 94 2.70 -14.45 -7.41
CA LEU A 94 2.74 -15.02 -6.08
C LEU A 94 2.80 -13.94 -4.98
N VAL A 95 3.36 -12.77 -5.25
CA VAL A 95 3.74 -11.80 -4.21
C VAL A 95 2.53 -11.26 -3.43
N PRO A 96 1.41 -10.87 -4.05
CA PRO A 96 0.19 -10.49 -3.31
C PRO A 96 -0.35 -11.57 -2.39
N ARG A 97 -0.05 -12.84 -2.71
CA ARG A 97 -0.61 -14.01 -2.02
C ARG A 97 0.23 -14.45 -0.83
N ILE A 98 1.29 -13.71 -0.50
CA ILE A 98 2.15 -13.96 0.65
C ILE A 98 2.21 -12.75 1.60
N PRO A 99 2.46 -12.96 2.92
CA PRO A 99 2.37 -14.25 3.62
C PRO A 99 0.98 -14.89 3.51
N TYR A 100 0.88 -16.21 3.68
CA TYR A 100 -0.39 -16.91 3.50
C TYR A 100 -1.46 -16.40 4.46
N ASP A 101 -2.67 -16.30 3.95
CA ASP A 101 -3.86 -16.15 4.76
C ASP A 101 -4.29 -17.54 5.28
N ASP A 102 -3.66 -17.97 6.37
CA ASP A 102 -4.02 -19.16 7.14
C ASP A 102 -4.38 -18.78 8.59
N LYS A 103 -5.11 -19.64 9.29
CA LYS A 103 -5.52 -19.43 10.70
C LYS A 103 -4.34 -19.20 11.65
N SER A 104 -3.13 -19.60 11.25
CA SER A 104 -1.88 -19.43 11.98
C SER A 104 -1.11 -18.14 11.63
N ILE A 105 -1.30 -17.59 10.42
CA ILE A 105 -0.59 -16.43 9.88
C ILE A 105 -1.62 -15.33 9.60
N PHE A 106 -1.75 -14.38 10.54
CA PHE A 106 -2.85 -13.41 10.59
C PHE A 106 -2.80 -12.29 9.53
N PHE A 107 -1.95 -12.39 8.49
CA PHE A 107 -1.74 -11.34 7.51
C PHE A 107 -2.93 -11.23 6.53
N LYS A 108 -3.39 -9.99 6.31
CA LYS A 108 -4.56 -9.68 5.49
C LYS A 108 -4.31 -8.47 4.60
N HIS A 109 -4.87 -8.49 3.40
CA HIS A 109 -5.09 -7.23 2.68
C HIS A 109 -6.26 -6.48 3.31
N PHE A 110 -6.28 -5.16 3.13
CA PHE A 110 -7.32 -4.28 3.69
C PHE A 110 -7.98 -3.38 2.65
N SER A 111 -7.65 -3.57 1.37
CA SER A 111 -8.27 -2.88 0.25
C SER A 111 -8.56 -3.86 -0.89
N PRO A 112 -9.63 -3.63 -1.66
CA PRO A 112 -9.87 -4.36 -2.90
C PRO A 112 -8.63 -4.28 -3.83
N CYS A 113 -8.49 -5.30 -4.67
CA CYS A 113 -7.50 -5.32 -5.73
C CYS A 113 -8.10 -5.01 -7.10
N LEU A 114 -7.28 -4.37 -7.92
CA LEU A 114 -7.46 -4.25 -9.36
C LEU A 114 -6.71 -5.42 -9.99
N TYR A 115 -7.46 -6.48 -10.27
CA TYR A 115 -6.94 -7.72 -10.82
C TYR A 115 -6.92 -7.64 -12.35
N PHE A 116 -5.80 -8.02 -12.96
CA PHE A 116 -5.65 -8.16 -14.41
C PHE A 116 -5.26 -9.59 -14.75
N ASN A 117 -6.00 -10.26 -15.63
CA ASN A 117 -5.60 -11.58 -16.11
C ASN A 117 -4.46 -11.48 -17.17
N SER A 118 -4.00 -12.61 -17.69
CA SER A 118 -2.92 -12.66 -18.70
C SER A 118 -3.28 -12.02 -20.05
N LEU A 119 -4.55 -11.67 -20.27
CA LEU A 119 -5.04 -10.94 -21.44
C LEU A 119 -5.29 -9.45 -21.12
N TYR A 120 -4.85 -8.97 -19.96
CA TYR A 120 -5.07 -7.60 -19.46
C TYR A 120 -6.53 -7.19 -19.29
N HIS A 121 -7.46 -8.15 -19.18
CA HIS A 121 -8.82 -7.83 -18.75
C HIS A 121 -8.83 -7.53 -17.25
N GLY A 122 -9.25 -6.31 -16.90
CA GLY A 122 -9.27 -5.78 -15.54
C GLY A 122 -10.59 -6.01 -14.82
N GLN A 123 -10.53 -6.34 -13.52
CA GLN A 123 -11.67 -6.50 -12.63
C GLN A 123 -11.34 -5.96 -11.24
N ILE A 124 -12.34 -5.42 -10.54
CA ILE A 124 -12.22 -5.04 -9.13
C ILE A 124 -12.68 -6.23 -8.29
N LEU A 125 -11.83 -6.74 -7.42
CA LEU A 125 -12.11 -7.88 -6.56
C LEU A 125 -11.71 -7.56 -5.12
N GLU A 126 -12.52 -7.98 -4.14
CA GLU A 126 -12.18 -7.80 -2.71
C GLU A 126 -10.85 -8.47 -2.35
N GLU A 127 -10.57 -9.64 -2.90
CA GLU A 127 -9.33 -10.40 -2.73
C GLU A 127 -8.94 -11.02 -4.08
N GLU A 128 -7.64 -11.16 -4.35
CA GLU A 128 -7.17 -11.79 -5.59
C GLU A 128 -7.60 -13.27 -5.71
N PRO A 129 -7.85 -13.77 -6.95
CA PRO A 129 -8.16 -15.17 -7.18
C PRO A 129 -7.04 -16.08 -6.65
N ASN A 130 -7.41 -17.23 -6.09
CA ASN A 130 -6.47 -18.16 -5.47
C ASN A 130 -5.61 -17.46 -4.40
N LYS A 131 -6.25 -16.99 -3.32
CA LYS A 131 -5.62 -16.15 -2.28
C LYS A 131 -4.33 -16.71 -1.64
N ASN A 132 -4.14 -18.02 -1.69
CA ASN A 132 -2.93 -18.72 -1.23
C ASN A 132 -2.33 -19.57 -2.36
N TYR A 133 -2.45 -19.13 -3.63
CA TYR A 133 -2.05 -19.93 -4.79
C TYR A 133 -0.61 -20.37 -4.66
N PHE A 134 -0.43 -21.68 -4.61
CA PHE A 134 0.83 -22.34 -4.84
C PHE A 134 0.55 -23.36 -5.93
N SER A 135 1.01 -23.09 -7.16
CA SER A 135 1.01 -24.11 -8.20
C SER A 135 2.13 -25.08 -7.88
N LEU A 136 1.78 -26.27 -7.39
CA LEU A 136 2.63 -27.47 -7.47
C LEU A 136 2.49 -28.02 -8.89
N PHE A 137 3.08 -27.36 -9.86
CA PHE A 137 3.86 -28.11 -10.83
C PHE A 137 5.31 -28.02 -10.37
#